data_AF-X1I2G4-F1
#
_entry.id   AF-X1I2G4-F1
#
_cell.length_a   1.000
_cell.length_b   1.000
_cell.length_c   1.000
_cell.angle_alpha   90.00
_cell.angle_beta   90.00
_cell.angle_gamma   90.00
#
_symmetry.space_group_name_H-M   'P 1'
#
loop_
_entity.id
_entity.type
_entity.pdbx_description
1 polymer ?
#
loop_
_entity_poly.entity_id
_entity_poly.type
_entity_poly.pdbx_seq_one_letter_code
_entity_poly.pdbx_strand_id
1 'polypeptide(L)'
;TLALQRGAALAIYAETSSGCIIGADRAGEPRRTSEDIGRYVARNLIEDLATGATVDRYLADQLIFYAALADGVSQYRIPRLTEHIETNLWLVESILGVKAE
;
A
#
# COMPACT_ATOMS: atom_id res chain seq x y z
N THR A 1 7.18 18.23 24.67
CA THR A 1 7.15 17.94 23.21
C THR A 1 6.95 19.25 22.46
N LEU A 2 7.99 19.77 21.80
CA LEU A 2 7.96 21.07 21.10
C LEU A 2 7.60 20.88 19.62
N ALA A 3 6.42 20.32 19.35
CA ALA A 3 5.94 20.22 17.98
C ALA A 3 5.49 21.61 17.49
N LEU A 4 5.97 22.04 16.33
CA LEU A 4 5.60 23.33 15.72
C LEU A 4 4.09 23.40 15.43
N GLN A 5 3.48 22.26 15.13
CA GLN A 5 2.06 22.09 14.91
C GLN A 5 1.55 20.84 15.62
N ARG A 6 0.29 20.88 16.04
CA ARG A 6 -0.39 19.72 16.62
C ARG A 6 -0.72 18.72 15.52
N GLY A 7 -0.47 17.45 15.80
CA GLY A 7 -0.79 16.36 14.89
C GLY A 7 -0.78 15.03 15.63
N ALA A 8 -1.39 14.03 15.00
CA ALA A 8 -1.33 12.65 15.41
C ALA A 8 -1.24 11.79 14.14
N ALA A 9 -0.73 10.58 14.26
CA ALA A 9 -0.78 9.57 13.22
C ALA A 9 -0.65 8.19 13.88
N LEU A 10 -1.19 7.17 13.23
CA LEU A 10 -0.95 5.78 13.59
C LEU A 10 -0.56 5.03 12.33
N ALA A 11 0.53 4.28 12.40
CA ALA A 11 0.90 3.29 11.41
C ALA A 11 1.13 1.96 12.12
N ILE A 12 0.64 0.88 11.54
CA ILE A 12 0.92 -0.49 11.98
C ILE A 12 1.35 -1.31 10.78
N TYR A 13 2.10 -2.37 11.04
CA TYR A 13 2.54 -3.30 10.02
C TYR A 13 2.49 -4.73 10.55
N ALA A 14 2.27 -5.67 9.64
CA ALA A 14 2.37 -7.10 9.88
C ALA A 14 3.54 -7.66 9.06
N GLU A 15 4.38 -8.46 9.71
CA GLU A 15 5.40 -9.27 9.05
C GLU A 15 4.82 -10.67 8.82
N THR A 16 4.77 -11.13 7.57
CA THR A 16 4.25 -12.44 7.22
C THR A 16 5.33 -13.51 7.35
N SER A 17 4.95 -14.79 7.39
CA SER A 17 5.90 -15.90 7.39
C SER A 17 6.77 -15.99 6.13
N SER A 18 6.36 -15.33 5.03
CA SER A 18 7.15 -15.20 3.80
C SER A 18 8.08 -13.99 3.81
N GLY A 19 8.15 -13.23 4.91
CA GLY A 19 8.96 -12.02 5.04
C GLY A 19 8.35 -10.77 4.36
N CYS A 20 7.07 -10.81 3.97
CA CYS A 20 6.41 -9.62 3.44
C CYS A 20 6.01 -8.68 4.59
N ILE A 21 6.10 -7.37 4.35
CA ILE A 21 5.62 -6.35 5.28
C ILE A 21 4.38 -5.72 4.65
N ILE A 22 3.24 -5.83 5.34
CA ILE A 22 1.97 -5.23 4.90
C ILE A 22 1.58 -4.16 5.92
N GLY A 23 1.39 -2.93 5.46
CA GLY A 23 1.15 -1.77 6.31
C GLY A 23 -0.26 -1.20 6.18
N ALA A 24 -0.68 -0.50 7.24
CA ALA A 24 -1.81 0.43 7.18
C ALA A 24 -1.53 1.62 8.08
N ASP A 25 -1.92 2.81 7.63
CA ASP A 25 -1.77 4.03 8.40
C ASP A 25 -2.96 4.98 8.26
N ARG A 26 -3.01 5.95 9.16
CA ARG A 26 -3.89 7.10 9.05
C ARG A 26 -3.36 8.28 9.86
N ALA A 27 -3.29 9.44 9.22
CA ALA A 27 -3.07 10.70 9.90
C ALA A 27 -4.28 11.10 10.78
N GLY A 28 -4.01 11.84 11.85
CA GLY A 28 -5.02 12.54 12.63
C GLY A 28 -5.54 13.77 11.89
N GLU A 29 -6.76 14.16 12.22
CA GLU A 29 -7.36 15.41 11.75
C GLU A 29 -8.28 15.97 12.84
N PRO A 30 -8.60 17.28 12.83
CA PRO A 30 -9.55 17.85 13.76
C PRO A 30 -10.87 17.07 13.77
N ARG A 31 -11.36 16.71 14.96
CA ARG A 31 -12.59 15.92 15.21
C ARG A 31 -12.50 14.43 14.88
N ARG A 32 -11.35 13.89 14.50
CA ARG A 32 -11.12 12.44 14.39
C ARG A 32 -10.54 11.91 15.69
N THR A 33 -11.23 10.96 16.31
CA THR A 33 -10.80 10.36 17.59
C THR A 33 -9.65 9.38 17.38
N SER A 34 -8.88 9.12 18.44
CA SER A 34 -7.81 8.11 18.41
C SER A 34 -8.37 6.71 18.18
N GLU A 35 -9.56 6.42 18.71
CA GLU A 35 -10.28 5.16 18.54
C GLU A 35 -10.72 4.95 17.08
N ASP A 36 -11.18 6.00 16.40
CA ASP A 36 -11.54 5.93 14.98
C ASP A 36 -10.31 5.69 14.09
N ILE A 37 -9.18 6.32 14.43
CA ILE A 37 -7.89 6.07 13.77
C ILE A 37 -7.49 4.62 13.95
N GLY A 38 -7.47 4.13 15.20
CA GLY A 38 -7.11 2.75 15.53
C GLY A 38 -7.99 1.73 14.82
N ARG A 39 -9.32 1.93 14.86
CA ARG A 39 -10.29 1.05 14.18
C ARG A 39 -10.09 1.03 12.67
N TYR A 40 -9.88 2.19 12.05
CA TYR A 40 -9.66 2.28 10.61
C TYR A 40 -8.39 1.56 10.19
N VAL A 41 -7.29 1.84 10.87
CA VAL A 41 -5.97 1.29 10.56
C VAL A 41 -5.96 -0.23 10.76
N ALA A 42 -6.47 -0.72 11.89
CA ALA A 42 -6.57 -2.15 12.16
C ALA A 42 -7.48 -2.87 11.15
N ARG A 43 -8.63 -2.30 10.81
CA ARG A 43 -9.54 -2.88 9.83
C ARG A 43 -8.89 -2.99 8.46
N ASN A 44 -8.26 -1.91 7.96
CA ASN A 44 -7.61 -1.92 6.66
C ASN A 44 -6.48 -2.96 6.59
N LEU A 45 -5.67 -3.07 7.65
CA LEU A 45 -4.62 -4.09 7.71
C LEU A 45 -5.21 -5.51 7.64
N ILE A 46 -6.26 -5.78 8.43
CA ILE A 46 -6.92 -7.10 8.45
C ILE A 46 -7.54 -7.42 7.08
N GLU A 47 -8.19 -6.45 6.45
CA GLU A 47 -8.75 -6.60 5.10
C GLU A 47 -7.65 -6.96 4.09
N ASP A 48 -6.52 -6.24 4.09
CA ASP A 48 -5.42 -6.50 3.15
C ASP A 48 -4.80 -7.87 3.42
N LEU A 49 -4.55 -8.24 4.68
CA LEU A 49 -4.03 -9.56 5.06
C LEU A 49 -4.97 -10.70 4.66
N ALA A 50 -6.28 -10.51 4.80
CA ALA A 50 -7.28 -11.54 4.46
C ALA A 50 -7.31 -11.89 2.97
N THR A 51 -6.82 -11.01 2.10
CA THR A 51 -6.73 -11.29 0.65
C THR A 51 -5.60 -12.25 0.28
N GLY A 52 -4.63 -12.48 1.17
CA GLY A 52 -3.40 -13.21 0.83
C GLY A 52 -2.48 -12.44 -0.12
N ALA A 53 -2.64 -11.12 -0.21
CA ALA A 53 -1.72 -10.23 -0.91
C ALA A 53 -0.30 -10.30 -0.33
N THR A 54 0.69 -9.96 -1.15
CA THR A 54 2.11 -9.89 -0.76
C THR A 54 2.56 -8.45 -0.49
N VAL A 55 1.70 -7.47 -0.81
CA VAL A 55 1.90 -6.04 -0.61
C VAL A 55 0.60 -5.41 -0.13
N ASP A 56 0.66 -4.27 0.56
CA ASP A 56 -0.55 -3.53 0.94
C ASP A 56 -1.19 -2.78 -0.24
N ARG A 57 -2.39 -2.25 -0.01
CA ARG A 57 -3.21 -1.58 -1.03
C ARG A 57 -2.58 -0.33 -1.66
N TYR A 58 -1.57 0.28 -1.04
CA TYR A 58 -0.88 1.46 -1.56
C TYR A 58 0.47 1.11 -2.18
N LEU A 59 1.20 0.16 -1.60
CA LEU A 59 2.42 -0.36 -2.22
C LEU A 59 2.14 -1.06 -3.56
N ALA A 60 0.92 -1.60 -3.73
CA ALA A 60 0.46 -2.27 -4.94
C ALA A 60 0.71 -1.48 -6.24
N ASP A 61 0.38 -0.18 -6.28
CA ASP A 61 0.61 0.65 -7.47
C ASP A 61 2.02 1.26 -7.53
N GLN A 62 2.63 1.52 -6.37
CA GLN A 62 3.97 2.10 -6.26
C GLN A 62 5.05 1.14 -6.77
N LEU A 63 4.86 -0.18 -6.59
CA LEU A 63 5.84 -1.19 -6.95
C LEU A 63 5.92 -1.43 -8.47
N ILE A 64 4.89 -1.04 -9.25
CA ILE A 64 4.78 -1.30 -10.69
C ILE A 64 6.01 -0.79 -11.45
N PHE A 65 6.50 0.41 -11.12
CA PHE A 65 7.64 1.01 -11.82
C PHE A 65 8.94 0.24 -11.59
N TYR A 66 9.16 -0.24 -10.36
CA TYR A 66 10.33 -1.04 -10.04
C TYR A 66 10.24 -2.42 -10.70
N ALA A 67 9.04 -3.03 -10.68
CA ALA A 67 8.78 -4.29 -11.36
C ALA A 67 9.01 -4.22 -12.87
N ALA A 68 8.63 -3.10 -13.51
CA ALA A 68 8.81 -2.86 -14.93
C ALA A 68 10.27 -2.57 -15.34
N LEU A 69 11.07 -2.03 -14.43
CA LEU A 69 12.49 -1.75 -14.67
C LEU A 69 13.42 -2.93 -14.32
N ALA A 70 12.92 -3.91 -13.57
CA ALA A 70 13.70 -5.07 -13.17
C ALA A 70 13.93 -6.03 -14.34
N ASP A 71 15.08 -6.72 -14.32
CA ASP A 71 15.37 -7.76 -15.30
C ASP A 71 14.44 -8.97 -15.12
N GLY A 72 13.90 -9.47 -16.23
CA GLY A 72 13.08 -10.69 -16.25
C GLY A 72 11.61 -10.44 -15.93
N VAL A 73 11.02 -11.33 -15.11
CA VAL A 73 9.59 -11.30 -14.76
C VAL A 73 9.43 -11.00 -13.28
N SER A 74 8.80 -9.88 -12.97
CA SER A 74 8.39 -9.51 -11.62
C SER A 74 6.93 -9.86 -11.38
N GLN A 75 6.62 -10.54 -10.27
CA GLN A 75 5.24 -10.90 -9.93
C GLN A 75 4.98 -10.71 -8.44
N TYR A 76 3.82 -10.14 -8.10
CA TYR A 76 3.34 -9.98 -6.73
C TYR A 76 1.81 -10.00 -6.69
N ARG A 77 1.22 -10.24 -5.52
CA ARG A 77 -0.24 -10.27 -5.32
C ARG A 77 -0.70 -8.98 -4.65
N ILE A 78 -1.69 -8.34 -5.23
CA ILE A 78 -2.31 -7.11 -4.72
C ILE A 78 -3.64 -7.42 -4.02
N PRO A 79 -4.06 -6.63 -3.02
CA PRO A 79 -5.32 -6.89 -2.31
C PRO A 79 -6.55 -6.51 -3.15
N ARG A 80 -6.42 -5.57 -4.08
CA ARG A 80 -7.50 -5.09 -4.95
C ARG A 80 -6.95 -4.34 -6.15
N LEU A 81 -7.64 -4.43 -7.29
CA LEU A 81 -7.38 -3.59 -8.45
C LEU A 81 -7.90 -2.16 -8.18
N THR A 82 -7.17 -1.15 -8.66
CA THR A 82 -7.54 0.26 -8.57
C THR A 82 -7.24 0.96 -9.89
N GLU A 83 -7.90 2.08 -10.17
CA GLU A 83 -7.61 2.89 -11.37
C GLU A 83 -6.14 3.36 -11.41
N HIS A 84 -5.50 3.54 -10.25
CA HIS A 84 -4.08 3.90 -10.16
C HIS A 84 -3.19 2.75 -10.64
N ILE A 85 -3.54 1.51 -10.31
CA ILE A 85 -2.85 0.32 -10.82
C ILE A 85 -3.02 0.25 -12.34
N GLU A 86 -4.24 0.34 -12.85
CA GLU A 86 -4.50 0.30 -14.30
C GLU A 86 -3.75 1.40 -15.06
N THR A 87 -3.77 2.63 -14.52
CA THR A 87 -3.04 3.77 -15.12
C THR A 87 -1.53 3.53 -15.12
N ASN A 88 -0.97 3.03 -14.02
CA ASN A 88 0.47 2.76 -13.92
C ASN A 88 0.90 1.61 -14.82
N LEU A 89 0.09 0.55 -14.95
CA LEU A 89 0.34 -0.55 -15.89
C LEU A 89 0.36 -0.01 -17.33
N TRP A 90 -0.66 0.72 -17.75
CA TRP A 90 -0.71 1.36 -19.07
C TRP A 90 0.50 2.29 -19.31
N LEU A 91 0.92 3.04 -18.28
CA LEU A 91 2.04 3.97 -18.37
C LEU A 91 3.37 3.24 -18.59
N VAL A 92 3.64 2.16 -17.87
CA VAL A 92 4.89 1.39 -18.05
C VAL A 92 4.90 0.67 -19.40
N GLU A 93 3.76 0.17 -19.89
CA GLU A 93 3.66 -0.39 -21.24
C GLU A 93 3.95 0.69 -22.31
N SER A 94 3.40 1.89 -22.14
CA SER A 94 3.55 2.99 -23.09
C SER A 94 4.95 3.57 -23.14
N ILE A 95 5.61 3.73 -21.99
CA ILE A 95 6.92 4.38 -21.89
C ILE A 95 8.07 3.39 -22.06
N LEU A 96 7.98 2.22 -21.41
CA LEU A 96 9.07 1.26 -21.35
C LEU A 96 8.92 0.13 -22.37
N GLY A 97 7.75 -0.01 -23.01
CA GLY A 97 7.50 -1.08 -23.98
C GLY A 97 7.46 -2.47 -23.34
N VAL A 98 7.32 -2.55 -22.03
CA VAL A 98 7.14 -3.81 -21.29
C VAL A 98 5.71 -4.31 -21.44
N LYS A 99 5.46 -5.57 -21.11
CA LYS A 99 4.11 -6.14 -21.03
C LYS A 99 3.72 -6.25 -19.56
N ALA A 100 2.54 -5.77 -19.20
CA ALA A 100 2.01 -5.86 -17.84
C ALA A 100 0.69 -6.65 -17.83
N GLU A 101 0.50 -7.52 -16.84
CA GLU A 101 -0.67 -8.41 -16.69
C GLU A 101 -1.20 -8.43 -15.26
#